data_AF-A0A522U5X6-F1
#
_entry.id   AF-A0A522U5X6-F1
#
_cell.length_a   1.000
_cell.length_b   1.000
_cell.length_c   1.000
_cell.angle_alpha   90.00
_cell.angle_beta   90.00
_cell.angle_gamma   90.00
#
_symmetry.space_group_name_H-M   'P 1'
#
loop_
_entity.id
_entity.type
_entity.pdbx_description
1 polymer ?
#
loop_
_entity_poly.entity_id
_entity_poly.type
_entity_poly.pdbx_seq_one_letter_code
_entity_poly.pdbx_strand_id
1 'polypeptide(L)'
;MSFVLRHRKKIILALLATIFVGVGIFVWQKYPFGVKQYETIALGMKAAEGAGTHTVRHPPFDIVTPSYFYVYVINDLPMCIEDGCGLGGKFIDCLGGWISAYNIVTEEFDYGLRDAGADMKKSVITIADKDAKIVGIYPGAHVRNLPFIMRNHRNLVSEELFKACSEHLPRWWK
;
A
#
# COMPACT_ATOMS: atom_id res chain seq x y z
N MET A 1 14.52 54.74 -6.30
CA MET A 1 13.56 53.64 -6.02
C MET A 1 14.27 52.44 -5.38
N SER A 2 14.39 52.50 -4.05
CA SER A 2 14.37 51.40 -3.07
C SER A 2 15.15 50.09 -3.36
N PHE A 3 16.42 50.07 -2.96
CA PHE A 3 17.23 48.87 -2.69
C PHE A 3 16.51 47.90 -1.72
N VAL A 4 15.69 48.45 -0.82
CA VAL A 4 14.87 47.74 0.18
C VAL A 4 13.76 46.90 -0.47
N LEU A 5 13.12 47.39 -1.54
CA LEU A 5 12.09 46.65 -2.30
C LEU A 5 12.67 45.43 -3.02
N ARG A 6 13.92 45.52 -3.50
CA ARG A 6 14.61 44.43 -4.20
C ARG A 6 14.98 43.29 -3.25
N HIS A 7 15.40 43.61 -2.02
CA HIS A 7 15.67 42.61 -0.99
C HIS A 7 14.40 41.98 -0.40
N ARG A 8 13.31 42.76 -0.21
CA ARG A 8 12.01 42.21 0.21
C ARG A 8 11.49 41.12 -0.74
N LYS A 9 11.59 41.33 -2.06
CA LYS A 9 11.16 40.33 -3.05
C LYS A 9 11.98 39.04 -2.98
N LYS A 10 13.30 39.12 -2.77
CA LYS A 10 14.18 37.95 -2.61
C LYS A 10 13.86 37.15 -1.34
N ILE A 11 13.59 37.83 -0.22
CA ILE A 11 13.22 37.19 1.06
C ILE A 11 11.87 36.47 0.95
N ILE A 12 10.88 37.09 0.32
CA ILE A 12 9.56 36.47 0.09
C ILE A 12 9.69 35.23 -0.81
N LEU A 13 10.48 35.31 -1.88
CA LEU A 13 10.72 34.18 -2.78
C LEU A 13 11.40 33.00 -2.04
N ALA A 14 12.41 33.30 -1.21
CA ALA A 14 13.09 32.30 -0.41
C ALA A 14 12.14 31.61 0.57
N LEU A 15 11.33 32.36 1.31
CA LEU A 15 10.32 31.82 2.24
C LEU A 15 9.30 30.92 1.53
N LEU A 16 8.80 31.34 0.37
CA LEU A 16 7.88 30.52 -0.44
C LEU A 16 8.54 29.21 -0.88
N ALA A 17 9.79 29.26 -1.36
CA ALA A 17 10.52 28.07 -1.76
C ALA A 17 10.70 27.09 -0.59
N THR A 18 11.02 27.58 0.61
CA THR A 18 11.14 26.72 1.80
C THR A 18 9.81 26.07 2.18
N ILE A 19 8.70 26.80 2.07
CA ILE A 19 7.35 26.26 2.32
C ILE A 19 7.02 25.17 1.30
N PHE A 20 7.25 25.41 0.00
CA PHE A 20 7.01 24.41 -1.05
C PHE A 20 7.87 23.16 -0.87
N VAL A 21 9.14 23.31 -0.52
CA VAL A 21 10.03 22.18 -0.22
C VAL A 21 9.55 21.42 1.02
N GLY A 22 9.16 22.12 2.09
CA GLY A 22 8.63 21.50 3.30
C GLY A 22 7.34 20.72 3.05
N VAL A 23 6.40 21.30 2.28
CA VAL A 23 5.17 20.62 1.86
C VAL A 23 5.47 19.45 0.95
N GLY A 24 6.41 19.61 0.00
CA GLY A 24 6.84 18.55 -0.90
C GLY A 24 7.42 17.34 -0.16
N ILE A 25 8.31 17.57 0.82
CA ILE A 25 8.87 16.53 1.68
C ILE A 25 7.77 15.87 2.52
N PHE A 26 6.86 16.67 3.09
CA PHE A 26 5.76 16.16 3.90
C PHE A 26 4.81 15.26 3.09
N VAL A 27 4.44 15.68 1.88
CA VAL A 27 3.63 14.88 0.96
C VAL A 27 4.38 13.63 0.53
N TRP A 28 5.68 13.75 0.21
CA TRP A 28 6.52 12.63 -0.19
C TRP A 28 6.66 11.57 0.92
N GLN A 29 6.68 11.98 2.19
CA GLN A 29 6.71 11.06 3.33
C GLN A 29 5.35 10.44 3.67
N LYS A 30 4.24 11.06 3.25
CA LYS A 30 2.88 10.64 3.62
C LYS A 30 2.15 9.86 2.53
N TYR A 31 2.49 10.10 1.25
CA TYR A 31 1.89 9.37 0.14
C TYR A 31 2.69 8.10 -0.14
N PRO A 32 2.04 6.92 -0.23
CA PRO A 32 2.71 5.70 -0.63
C PRO A 32 3.02 5.78 -2.13
N PHE A 33 4.30 5.86 -2.50
CA PHE A 33 4.73 5.88 -3.90
C PHE A 33 4.88 4.46 -4.43
N GLY A 34 4.18 4.16 -5.52
CA GLY A 34 4.31 2.90 -6.22
C GLY A 34 5.65 2.81 -6.96
N VAL A 35 6.29 1.65 -6.91
CA VAL A 35 7.53 1.36 -7.66
C VAL A 35 7.32 0.19 -8.62
N LYS A 36 8.17 0.11 -9.66
CA LYS A 36 8.14 -1.02 -10.61
C LYS A 36 8.84 -2.27 -10.06
N GLN A 37 9.80 -2.06 -9.17
CA GLN A 37 10.58 -3.10 -8.52
C GLN A 37 11.02 -2.61 -7.14
N TYR A 38 11.02 -3.50 -6.17
CA TYR A 38 11.60 -3.32 -4.84
C TYR A 38 12.37 -4.58 -4.47
N GLU A 39 13.70 -4.50 -4.45
CA GLU A 39 14.57 -5.65 -4.24
C GLU A 39 14.22 -6.81 -5.20
N THR A 40 13.75 -7.94 -4.67
CA THR A 40 13.32 -9.15 -5.41
C THR A 40 11.88 -9.07 -5.94
N ILE A 41 11.09 -8.11 -5.48
CA ILE A 41 9.68 -7.96 -5.87
C ILE A 41 9.59 -7.12 -7.14
N ALA A 42 8.96 -7.63 -8.20
CA ALA A 42 8.78 -6.93 -9.46
C ALA A 42 7.32 -6.97 -9.94
N LEU A 43 6.86 -5.90 -10.60
CA LEU A 43 5.55 -5.92 -11.22
C LEU A 43 5.45 -7.06 -12.24
N GLY A 44 4.33 -7.77 -12.21
CA GLY A 44 4.03 -8.89 -13.08
C GLY A 44 4.48 -10.25 -12.58
N MET A 45 5.23 -10.31 -11.47
CA MET A 45 5.51 -11.58 -10.78
C MET A 45 4.26 -12.13 -10.09
N LYS A 46 4.30 -13.40 -9.70
CA LYS A 46 3.26 -14.00 -8.86
C LYS A 46 3.40 -13.50 -7.41
N ALA A 47 2.28 -13.12 -6.80
CA ALA A 47 2.21 -12.74 -5.40
C ALA A 47 2.46 -13.96 -4.49
N ALA A 48 2.90 -13.70 -3.26
CA ALA A 48 3.10 -14.71 -2.24
C ALA A 48 1.77 -15.44 -1.93
N GLU A 49 0.68 -14.69 -1.95
CA GLU A 49 -0.67 -15.19 -1.69
C GLU A 49 -1.63 -14.90 -2.85
N GLY A 50 -2.49 -15.87 -3.13
CA GLY A 50 -3.56 -15.82 -4.12
C GLY A 50 -4.56 -16.96 -3.90
N ALA A 51 -5.65 -17.03 -4.66
CA ALA A 51 -6.67 -18.08 -4.49
C ALA A 51 -6.05 -19.48 -4.36
N GLY A 52 -6.39 -20.19 -3.27
CA GLY A 52 -5.95 -21.56 -3.03
C GLY A 52 -4.52 -21.71 -2.48
N THR A 53 -3.77 -20.62 -2.28
CA THR A 53 -2.48 -20.70 -1.58
C THR A 53 -2.68 -20.86 -0.07
N HIS A 54 -1.69 -21.46 0.59
CA HIS A 54 -1.71 -21.56 2.03
C HIS A 54 -1.28 -20.25 2.69
N THR A 55 -1.91 -19.91 3.82
CA THR A 55 -1.48 -18.83 4.70
C THR A 55 -0.66 -19.39 5.86
N VAL A 56 -0.03 -18.53 6.66
CA VAL A 56 0.67 -18.93 7.90
C VAL A 56 -0.29 -19.39 9.02
N ARG A 57 -1.61 -19.35 8.80
CA ARG A 57 -2.61 -19.76 9.80
C ARG A 57 -2.81 -21.27 9.80
N HIS A 58 -3.39 -21.78 10.90
CA HIS A 58 -3.80 -23.17 10.99
C HIS A 58 -5.21 -23.37 10.40
N PRO A 59 -5.54 -24.59 9.92
CA PRO A 59 -6.87 -24.93 9.44
C PRO A 59 -7.98 -24.56 10.44
N PRO A 60 -9.17 -24.10 9.97
CA PRO A 60 -9.65 -24.07 8.57
C PRO A 60 -9.35 -22.76 7.81
N PHE A 61 -8.58 -21.84 8.40
CA PHE A 61 -8.29 -20.52 7.81
C PHE A 61 -6.91 -20.47 7.14
N ASP A 62 -6.39 -21.62 6.77
CA ASP A 62 -5.08 -21.78 6.16
C ASP A 62 -5.12 -21.62 4.64
N ILE A 63 -6.29 -21.40 4.02
CA ILE A 63 -6.43 -21.27 2.56
C ILE A 63 -6.97 -19.88 2.21
N VAL A 64 -6.30 -19.21 1.27
CA VAL A 64 -6.74 -17.93 0.71
C VAL A 64 -7.97 -18.11 -0.18
N THR A 65 -9.03 -17.37 0.09
CA THR A 65 -10.28 -17.44 -0.68
C THR A 65 -10.18 -16.68 -2.01
N PRO A 66 -10.91 -17.10 -3.06
CA PRO A 66 -10.97 -16.35 -4.31
C PRO A 66 -11.50 -14.93 -4.09
N SER A 67 -10.73 -13.93 -4.55
CA SER A 67 -11.04 -12.51 -4.42
C SER A 67 -10.75 -11.75 -5.73
N TYR A 68 -11.26 -10.53 -5.86
CA TYR A 68 -11.04 -9.69 -7.05
C TYR A 68 -9.59 -9.19 -7.17
N PHE A 69 -8.92 -9.08 -6.03
CA PHE A 69 -7.51 -8.72 -5.90
C PHE A 69 -6.98 -9.18 -4.53
N TYR A 70 -5.66 -9.20 -4.39
CA TYR A 70 -4.99 -9.61 -3.14
C TYR A 70 -4.04 -8.51 -2.69
N VAL A 71 -4.03 -8.28 -1.39
CA VAL A 71 -3.15 -7.33 -0.72
C VAL A 71 -2.29 -8.09 0.26
N TYR A 72 -0.97 -7.99 0.09
CA TYR A 72 -0.04 -8.64 0.98
C TYR A 72 0.88 -7.61 1.62
N VAL A 73 0.91 -7.60 2.96
CA VAL A 73 1.63 -6.61 3.75
C VAL A 73 2.70 -7.27 4.60
N ILE A 74 3.93 -6.81 4.43
CA ILE A 74 5.11 -7.28 5.15
C ILE A 74 5.51 -6.22 6.18
N ASN A 75 5.87 -6.64 7.40
CA ASN A 75 6.45 -5.83 8.48
C ASN A 75 5.64 -4.59 8.88
N ASP A 76 4.31 -4.71 8.96
CA ASP A 76 3.44 -3.64 9.50
C ASP A 76 2.68 -4.07 10.77
N LEU A 77 1.99 -5.22 10.71
CA LEU A 77 1.16 -5.75 11.82
C LEU A 77 1.61 -7.17 12.20
N PRO A 78 1.53 -7.58 13.49
CA PRO A 78 2.01 -8.88 13.96
C PRO A 78 1.55 -10.08 13.11
N MET A 79 0.25 -10.23 12.95
CA MET A 79 -0.43 -11.14 12.02
C MET A 79 -1.90 -10.72 11.96
N CYS A 80 -2.43 -10.49 10.77
CA CYS A 80 -3.86 -10.31 10.55
C CYS A 80 -4.25 -10.73 9.14
N ILE A 81 -5.53 -11.06 8.96
CA ILE A 81 -6.16 -11.43 7.70
C ILE A 81 -7.51 -10.71 7.63
N GLU A 82 -7.92 -10.32 6.43
CA GLU A 82 -9.22 -9.68 6.15
C GLU A 82 -9.52 -8.51 7.10
N ASP A 83 -10.74 -8.43 7.63
CA ASP A 83 -11.21 -7.38 8.53
C ASP A 83 -10.45 -7.31 9.87
N GLY A 84 -9.76 -8.40 10.23
CA GLY A 84 -8.83 -8.47 11.36
C GLY A 84 -7.66 -7.50 11.25
N CYS A 85 -7.37 -6.99 10.05
CA CYS A 85 -6.39 -5.93 9.82
C CYS A 85 -6.93 -4.51 10.11
N GLY A 86 -8.01 -4.40 10.89
CA GLY A 86 -8.58 -3.13 11.33
C GLY A 86 -9.27 -2.39 10.18
N LEU A 87 -9.20 -1.06 10.20
CA LEU A 87 -9.89 -0.23 9.18
C LEU A 87 -9.37 -0.46 7.77
N GLY A 88 -8.07 -0.72 7.59
CA GLY A 88 -7.51 -1.06 6.29
C GLY A 88 -8.02 -2.43 5.81
N GLY A 89 -8.14 -3.40 6.72
CA GLY A 89 -8.74 -4.70 6.47
C GLY A 89 -10.17 -4.61 5.94
N LYS A 90 -11.03 -3.98 6.73
CA LYS A 90 -12.45 -3.73 6.37
C LYS A 90 -12.60 -2.99 5.04
N PHE A 91 -11.68 -2.07 4.77
CA PHE A 91 -11.68 -1.31 3.52
C PHE A 91 -11.37 -2.20 2.31
N ILE A 92 -10.42 -3.13 2.43
CA ILE A 92 -10.09 -4.07 1.35
C ILE A 92 -11.21 -5.08 1.14
N ASP A 93 -11.72 -5.65 2.22
CA ASP A 93 -12.83 -6.62 2.20
C ASP A 93 -14.09 -6.03 1.51
N CYS A 94 -14.46 -4.81 1.88
CA CYS A 94 -15.58 -4.08 1.27
C CYS A 94 -15.40 -3.83 -0.25
N LEU A 95 -14.16 -3.72 -0.73
CA LEU A 95 -13.84 -3.59 -2.15
C LEU A 95 -13.76 -4.94 -2.89
N GLY A 96 -14.01 -6.06 -2.19
CA GLY A 96 -13.95 -7.43 -2.72
C GLY A 96 -12.53 -7.99 -2.79
N GLY A 97 -11.59 -7.44 -2.03
CA GLY A 97 -10.22 -7.92 -1.97
C GLY A 97 -9.95 -8.81 -0.77
N TRP A 98 -8.92 -9.64 -0.89
CA TRP A 98 -8.32 -10.34 0.24
C TRP A 98 -7.12 -9.54 0.75
N ILE A 99 -6.89 -9.54 2.07
CA ILE A 99 -5.69 -8.96 2.67
C ILE A 99 -5.11 -9.87 3.72
N SER A 100 -3.79 -9.94 3.75
CA SER A 100 -3.02 -10.50 4.85
C SER A 100 -1.84 -9.59 5.19
N ALA A 101 -1.52 -9.53 6.48
CA ALA A 101 -0.36 -8.79 6.98
C ALA A 101 0.41 -9.61 8.00
N TYR A 102 1.73 -9.63 7.87
CA TYR A 102 2.62 -10.40 8.72
C TYR A 102 3.81 -9.56 9.18
N ASN A 103 4.17 -9.67 10.46
CA ASN A 103 5.44 -9.19 11.01
C ASN A 103 6.46 -10.32 11.15
N ILE A 104 6.03 -11.55 10.88
CA ILE A 104 6.86 -12.75 10.87
C ILE A 104 7.01 -13.15 9.42
N VAL A 105 8.23 -13.03 8.89
CA VAL A 105 8.52 -13.35 7.50
C VAL A 105 9.43 -14.58 7.46
N THR A 106 8.81 -15.74 7.29
CA THR A 106 9.48 -16.97 6.86
C THR A 106 9.84 -16.84 5.37
N GLU A 107 10.79 -17.65 4.89
CA GLU A 107 11.28 -17.60 3.49
C GLU A 107 10.16 -17.76 2.45
N GLU A 108 9.09 -18.47 2.80
CA GLU A 108 7.94 -18.68 1.90
C GLU A 108 7.12 -17.40 1.64
N PHE A 109 7.20 -16.43 2.56
CA PHE A 109 6.25 -15.33 2.67
C PHE A 109 6.92 -13.96 2.54
N ASP A 110 8.23 -13.90 2.29
CA ASP A 110 8.99 -12.65 2.21
C ASP A 110 9.44 -12.29 0.79
N TYR A 111 9.07 -13.05 -0.24
CA TYR A 111 9.57 -12.90 -1.61
C TYR A 111 11.11 -13.00 -1.75
N GLY A 112 11.81 -13.65 -0.82
CA GLY A 112 13.27 -13.68 -0.79
C GLY A 112 13.91 -12.34 -0.40
N LEU A 113 13.14 -11.41 0.18
CA LEU A 113 13.63 -10.10 0.62
C LEU A 113 14.77 -10.21 1.63
N ARG A 114 14.75 -11.21 2.52
CA ARG A 114 15.82 -11.42 3.50
C ARG A 114 17.15 -11.74 2.85
N ASP A 115 17.16 -12.65 1.87
CA ASP A 115 18.37 -13.05 1.16
C ASP A 115 18.94 -11.93 0.29
N ALA A 116 18.06 -11.05 -0.20
CA ALA A 116 18.45 -9.84 -0.92
C ALA A 116 19.00 -8.72 -0.02
N GLY A 117 19.00 -8.89 1.31
CA GLY A 117 19.48 -7.90 2.26
C GLY A 117 18.54 -6.70 2.45
N ALA A 118 17.24 -6.89 2.19
CA ALA A 118 16.24 -5.85 2.40
C ALA A 118 16.16 -5.44 3.89
N ASP A 119 15.82 -4.18 4.13
CA ASP A 119 15.57 -3.70 5.50
C ASP A 119 14.22 -4.24 6.01
N MET A 120 14.27 -5.37 6.71
CA MET A 120 13.12 -6.04 7.30
C MET A 120 12.44 -5.26 8.44
N LYS A 121 12.88 -4.03 8.73
CA LYS A 121 12.12 -3.10 9.59
C LYS A 121 11.18 -2.21 8.79
N LYS A 122 11.37 -2.12 7.47
CA LYS A 122 10.50 -1.36 6.59
C LYS A 122 9.36 -2.24 6.13
N SER A 123 8.16 -1.68 6.19
CA SER A 123 6.98 -2.34 5.69
C SER A 123 6.95 -2.30 4.16
N VAL A 124 6.26 -3.26 3.54
CA VAL A 124 6.00 -3.25 2.10
C VAL A 124 4.58 -3.71 1.88
N ILE A 125 3.83 -3.00 1.04
CA ILE A 125 2.52 -3.46 0.56
C ILE A 125 2.66 -3.85 -0.90
N THR A 126 2.18 -5.05 -1.24
CA THR A 126 2.00 -5.48 -2.62
C THR A 126 0.51 -5.62 -2.92
N ILE A 127 0.12 -5.21 -4.13
CA ILE A 127 -1.23 -5.35 -4.67
C ILE A 127 -1.14 -6.29 -5.86
N ALA A 128 -1.95 -7.33 -5.89
CA ALA A 128 -2.02 -8.30 -6.97
C ALA A 128 -3.44 -8.39 -7.52
N ASP A 129 -3.57 -8.67 -8.83
CA ASP A 129 -4.86 -8.89 -9.46
C ASP A 129 -5.48 -10.25 -9.06
N LYS A 130 -6.69 -10.54 -9.57
CA LYS A 130 -7.42 -11.79 -9.32
C LYS A 130 -6.63 -13.07 -9.65
N ASP A 131 -5.64 -12.98 -10.53
CA ASP A 131 -4.80 -14.10 -10.97
C ASP A 131 -3.48 -14.15 -10.18
N ALA A 132 -3.43 -13.43 -9.05
CA ALA A 132 -2.28 -13.27 -8.17
C ALA A 132 -1.04 -12.69 -8.86
N LYS A 133 -1.22 -11.86 -9.89
CA LYS A 133 -0.11 -11.14 -10.53
C LYS A 133 0.07 -9.78 -9.86
N ILE A 134 1.29 -9.48 -9.39
CA ILE A 134 1.58 -8.19 -8.72
C ILE A 134 1.42 -7.04 -9.71
N VAL A 135 0.53 -6.10 -9.40
CA VAL A 135 0.23 -4.89 -10.17
C VAL A 135 0.59 -3.59 -9.42
N GLY A 136 0.93 -3.68 -8.12
CA GLY A 136 1.41 -2.54 -7.33
C GLY A 136 2.39 -2.97 -6.23
N ILE A 137 3.42 -2.14 -5.98
CA ILE A 137 4.43 -2.35 -4.94
C ILE A 137 4.66 -1.02 -4.24
N TYR A 138 4.53 -0.99 -2.92
CA TYR A 138 4.56 0.22 -2.09
C TYR A 138 5.47 0.03 -0.88
N PRO A 139 6.79 0.25 -1.02
CA PRO A 139 7.74 0.20 0.08
C PRO A 139 7.49 1.32 1.09
N GLY A 140 7.67 1.01 2.37
CA GLY A 140 7.41 1.90 3.50
C GLY A 140 5.93 2.24 3.75
N ALA A 141 5.00 1.61 3.02
CA ALA A 141 3.58 1.82 3.21
C ALA A 141 3.02 0.90 4.30
N HIS A 142 2.02 1.38 5.02
CA HIS A 142 1.34 0.67 6.10
C HIS A 142 -0.12 0.41 5.74
N VAL A 143 -0.80 -0.50 6.43
CA VAL A 143 -2.22 -0.85 6.24
C VAL A 143 -3.12 0.40 6.26
N ARG A 144 -2.79 1.39 7.09
CA ARG A 144 -3.48 2.70 7.10
C ARG A 144 -3.40 3.49 5.78
N ASN A 145 -2.44 3.16 4.92
CA ASN A 145 -2.23 3.79 3.62
C ASN A 145 -3.03 3.11 2.50
N LEU A 146 -3.69 1.97 2.75
CA LEU A 146 -4.45 1.22 1.74
C LEU A 146 -5.52 2.05 1.01
N PRO A 147 -6.27 2.96 1.67
CA PRO A 147 -7.17 3.84 0.93
C PRO A 147 -6.45 4.74 -0.07
N PHE A 148 -5.21 5.16 0.18
CA PHE A 148 -4.48 5.97 -0.80
C PHE A 148 -3.92 5.11 -1.93
N ILE A 149 -3.43 3.92 -1.60
CA ILE A 149 -2.89 2.95 -2.56
C ILE A 149 -3.97 2.51 -3.55
N MET A 150 -5.11 2.05 -3.04
CA MET A 150 -6.15 1.44 -3.86
C MET A 150 -6.80 2.42 -4.82
N ARG A 151 -6.61 3.73 -4.64
CA ARG A 151 -7.09 4.76 -5.57
C ARG A 151 -6.39 4.63 -6.92
N ASN A 152 -5.12 4.21 -6.91
CA ASN A 152 -4.34 3.94 -8.12
C ASN A 152 -4.68 2.59 -8.75
N HIS A 153 -5.44 1.76 -8.05
CA HIS A 153 -5.86 0.41 -8.45
C HIS A 153 -7.38 0.29 -8.57
N ARG A 154 -8.07 1.40 -8.85
CA ARG A 154 -9.54 1.43 -9.00
C ARG A 154 -10.05 0.47 -10.08
N ASN A 155 -9.21 0.15 -11.06
CA ASN A 155 -9.47 -0.81 -12.12
C ASN A 155 -9.60 -2.26 -11.63
N LEU A 156 -9.15 -2.58 -10.42
CA LEU A 156 -9.32 -3.91 -9.81
C LEU A 156 -10.71 -4.10 -9.16
N VAL A 157 -11.44 -3.01 -8.97
CA VAL A 157 -12.76 -3.00 -8.30
C VAL A 157 -13.84 -2.78 -9.34
N SER A 158 -14.89 -3.61 -9.33
CA SER A 158 -16.04 -3.40 -10.21
C SER A 158 -16.83 -2.14 -9.81
N GLU A 159 -17.54 -1.53 -10.77
CA GLU A 159 -18.41 -0.38 -10.46
C GLU A 159 -19.50 -0.72 -9.44
N GLU A 160 -20.00 -1.96 -9.48
CA GLU A 160 -21.02 -2.46 -8.56
C GLU A 160 -20.49 -2.51 -7.12
N LEU A 161 -19.33 -3.15 -6.90
CA LEU A 161 -18.70 -3.23 -5.59
C LEU A 161 -18.34 -1.86 -5.05
N PHE A 162 -17.80 -0.99 -5.91
CA PHE A 162 -17.45 0.36 -5.51
C PHE A 162 -18.67 1.15 -5.02
N LYS A 163 -19.81 1.05 -5.73
CA LYS A 163 -21.08 1.69 -5.32
C LYS A 163 -21.60 1.11 -4.00
N ALA A 164 -21.61 -0.22 -3.87
CA ALA A 164 -22.03 -0.90 -2.66
C ALA A 164 -21.16 -0.50 -1.45
N CYS A 165 -19.86 -0.34 -1.66
CA CYS A 165 -18.92 0.05 -0.62
C CYS A 165 -18.91 1.57 -0.34
N SER A 166 -19.51 2.39 -1.21
CA SER A 166 -19.31 3.84 -1.22
C SER A 166 -19.63 4.54 0.09
N GLU A 167 -20.57 4.06 0.89
CA GLU A 167 -20.87 4.63 2.21
C GLU A 167 -19.75 4.45 3.24
N HIS A 168 -18.93 3.42 3.07
CA HIS A 168 -17.77 3.11 3.91
C HIS A 168 -16.46 3.69 3.39
N LEU A 169 -16.44 4.14 2.12
CA LEU A 169 -15.26 4.74 1.51
C LEU A 169 -15.01 6.16 2.04
N PRO A 170 -13.75 6.58 2.22
CA PRO A 170 -13.43 7.96 2.54
C PRO A 170 -14.03 8.92 1.51
N ARG A 171 -14.55 10.09 1.95
CA ARG A 171 -15.26 11.03 1.05
C ARG A 171 -14.45 11.43 -0.19
N TRP A 172 -13.13 11.46 -0.10
CA TRP A 172 -12.23 11.82 -1.19
C TRP A 172 -12.01 10.72 -2.23
N TRP A 173 -12.66 9.56 -2.07
CA TRP A 173 -12.79 8.51 -3.10
C TRP A 173 -14.04 8.66 -3.97
N LYS A 174 -15.05 9.40 -3.50
CA LYS A 174 -16.31 9.61 -4.23
C LYS A 174 -16.14 10.65 -5.34
#